data_AF-A0A529AFG1-F1
#
_entry.id   AF-A0A529AFG1-F1
#
_cell.length_a   1.000
_cell.length_b   1.000
_cell.length_c   1.000
_cell.angle_alpha   90.00
_cell.angle_beta   90.00
_cell.angle_gamma   90.00
#
_symmetry.space_group_name_H-M   'P 1'
#
loop_
_entity.id
_entity.type
_entity.pdbx_description
1 polymer ?
#
loop_
_entity_poly.entity_id
_entity_poly.type
_entity_poly.pdbx_seq_one_letter_code
_entity_poly.pdbx_strand_id
1 'polypeptide(L)'
;MAPLLKRARVFRTTLGATIGLCLAFAALLSARAAEGTEVFADPSKIAAIGGSITEIIFALGEQDRLVARDSTSNYPEAALKLPDVGYMRQLSPEGVLSVNPSGILALHGSGPKQAVDVLK
;
A
#
# COMPACT_ATOMS: atom_id res chain seq x y z
N MET A 1 53.62 -14.58 38.45
CA MET A 1 52.36 -15.30 38.80
C MET A 1 51.21 -14.62 38.06
N ALA A 2 50.55 -15.34 37.17
CA ALA A 2 49.72 -14.83 36.07
C ALA A 2 48.37 -14.21 36.50
N PRO A 3 47.96 -13.08 35.88
CA PRO A 3 46.59 -13.04 35.33
C PRO A 3 46.45 -12.07 34.14
N LEU A 4 46.82 -12.46 32.91
CA LEU A 4 46.61 -11.61 31.72
C LEU A 4 45.82 -12.28 30.57
N LEU A 5 45.45 -13.55 30.69
CA LEU A 5 44.83 -14.31 29.58
C LEU A 5 43.31 -14.52 29.66
N LYS A 6 42.63 -14.10 30.73
CA LYS A 6 41.17 -14.36 30.89
C LYS A 6 40.25 -13.31 30.25
N ARG A 7 40.73 -12.11 29.91
CA ARG A 7 39.88 -11.01 29.39
C ARG A 7 39.49 -11.16 27.92
N ALA A 8 40.27 -11.89 27.12
CA ALA A 8 40.03 -12.02 25.68
C ALA A 8 38.88 -12.98 25.31
N ARG A 9 38.47 -13.89 26.21
CA ARG A 9 37.43 -14.89 25.92
C ARG A 9 36.01 -14.36 26.15
N VAL A 10 35.81 -13.47 27.13
CA VAL A 10 34.50 -12.90 27.48
C VAL A 10 34.00 -11.89 26.43
N PHE A 11 34.92 -11.16 25.78
CA PHE A 11 34.57 -10.15 24.79
C PHE A 11 34.09 -10.74 23.45
N ARG A 12 34.52 -11.98 23.11
CA ARG A 12 34.02 -12.70 21.92
C ARG A 12 32.62 -13.26 22.12
N THR A 13 32.22 -13.54 23.35
CA THR A 13 30.89 -14.10 23.67
C THR A 13 29.79 -13.04 23.78
N THR A 14 30.10 -11.81 24.18
CA THR A 14 29.09 -10.72 24.26
C THR A 14 28.74 -10.13 22.89
N LEU A 15 29.70 -10.07 21.95
CA LEU A 15 29.48 -9.50 20.61
C LEU A 15 28.60 -10.39 19.72
N GLY A 16 28.72 -11.72 19.84
CA GLY A 16 27.88 -12.67 19.11
C GLY A 16 26.42 -12.66 19.55
N ALA A 17 26.16 -12.46 20.85
CA ALA A 17 24.82 -12.41 21.41
C ALA A 17 24.04 -11.16 20.99
N THR A 18 24.70 -9.99 20.89
CA THR A 18 24.06 -8.75 20.43
C THR A 18 23.74 -8.77 18.94
N ILE A 19 24.62 -9.34 18.11
CA ILE A 19 24.37 -9.47 16.66
C ILE A 19 23.25 -10.48 16.41
N GLY A 20 23.23 -11.61 17.14
CA GLY A 20 22.15 -12.60 17.04
C GLY A 20 20.79 -12.04 17.49
N LEU A 21 20.77 -11.22 18.54
CA LEU A 21 19.54 -10.57 19.01
C LEU A 21 19.03 -9.50 18.03
N CYS A 22 19.92 -8.73 17.40
CA CYS A 22 19.54 -7.77 16.34
C CYS A 22 18.99 -8.47 15.08
N LEU A 23 19.58 -9.59 14.66
CA LEU A 23 19.07 -10.38 13.52
C LEU A 23 17.71 -11.03 13.84
N ALA A 24 17.53 -11.54 15.06
CA ALA A 24 16.25 -12.09 15.50
C ALA A 24 15.16 -11.00 15.59
N PHE A 25 15.50 -9.79 16.03
CA PHE A 25 14.57 -8.66 16.09
C PHE A 25 14.20 -8.15 14.68
N ALA A 26 15.14 -8.09 13.74
CA ALA A 26 14.88 -7.73 12.34
C ALA A 26 13.98 -8.76 11.61
N ALA A 27 14.18 -10.06 11.88
CA ALA A 27 13.34 -11.12 11.35
C ALA A 27 11.90 -11.07 11.90
N LEU A 28 11.73 -10.70 13.18
CA LEU A 28 10.40 -10.52 13.79
C LEU A 28 9.64 -9.32 13.22
N LEU A 29 10.35 -8.26 12.79
CA LEU A 29 9.73 -7.07 12.19
C LEU A 29 9.23 -7.33 10.76
N SER A 30 9.94 -8.17 9.99
CA SER A 30 9.57 -8.49 8.59
C SER A 30 8.29 -9.31 8.47
N ALA A 31 7.89 -10.04 9.52
CA ALA A 31 6.72 -10.91 9.49
C ALA A 31 5.36 -10.16 9.59
N ARG A 32 5.36 -8.85 9.88
CA ARG A 32 4.12 -8.07 10.12
C ARG A 32 3.72 -7.10 9.01
N ALA A 33 4.42 -7.08 7.88
CA ALA A 33 4.10 -6.19 6.76
C ALA A 33 3.37 -6.89 5.59
N ALA A 34 2.97 -8.15 5.76
CA ALA A 34 2.34 -8.95 4.69
C ALA A 34 0.81 -8.86 4.71
N GLU A 35 0.23 -7.66 4.83
CA GLU A 35 -1.18 -7.47 4.49
C GLU A 35 -1.28 -7.06 3.01
N GLY A 36 -1.73 -8.01 2.18
CA GLY A 36 -2.34 -7.72 0.87
C GLY A 36 -1.44 -7.13 -0.21
N THR A 37 -0.25 -7.70 -0.47
CA THR A 37 0.50 -7.39 -1.70
C THR A 37 -0.06 -8.17 -2.89
N GLU A 38 -1.35 -7.98 -3.17
CA GLU A 38 -1.98 -8.46 -4.39
C GLU A 38 -1.46 -7.60 -5.55
N VAL A 39 -0.80 -8.22 -6.52
CA VAL A 39 -0.33 -7.54 -7.73
C VAL A 39 -1.42 -7.68 -8.78
N PHE A 40 -1.91 -6.56 -9.32
CA PHE A 40 -2.84 -6.60 -10.44
C PHE A 40 -2.23 -7.35 -11.62
N ALA A 41 -2.95 -8.35 -12.13
CA ALA A 41 -2.54 -9.08 -13.34
C ALA A 41 -2.39 -8.14 -14.55
N ASP A 42 -3.25 -7.12 -14.62
CA ASP A 42 -3.18 -6.03 -15.58
C ASP A 42 -3.37 -4.68 -14.85
N PRO A 43 -2.30 -3.89 -14.64
CA PRO A 43 -2.40 -2.58 -14.01
C PRO A 43 -2.65 -1.44 -15.01
N SER A 44 -3.07 -1.71 -16.25
CA SER A 44 -3.24 -0.67 -17.28
C SER A 44 -4.51 0.17 -17.12
N LYS A 45 -5.51 -0.30 -16.37
CA LYS A 45 -6.81 0.37 -16.21
C LYS A 45 -7.27 0.41 -14.75
N ILE A 46 -6.70 1.32 -13.99
CA ILE A 46 -6.98 1.49 -12.57
C ILE A 46 -8.06 2.54 -12.33
N ALA A 47 -9.08 2.19 -11.54
CA ALA A 47 -9.99 3.17 -10.95
C ALA A 47 -9.48 3.56 -9.55
N ALA A 48 -9.25 4.86 -9.33
CA ALA A 48 -8.80 5.38 -8.04
C ALA A 48 -9.97 5.92 -7.23
N ILE A 49 -10.19 5.37 -6.04
CA ILE A 49 -11.28 5.75 -5.14
C ILE A 49 -10.72 6.38 -3.88
N GLY A 50 -10.80 7.71 -3.81
CA GLY A 50 -10.34 8.55 -2.72
C GLY A 50 -9.26 9.51 -3.18
N GLY A 51 -9.42 10.80 -2.89
CA GLY A 51 -8.52 11.87 -3.34
C GLY A 51 -7.05 11.60 -3.07
N SER A 52 -6.70 11.15 -1.85
CA SER A 52 -5.32 10.84 -1.50
C SER A 52 -4.70 9.73 -2.34
N ILE A 53 -5.48 8.74 -2.78
CA ILE A 53 -4.97 7.68 -3.67
C ILE A 53 -4.64 8.27 -5.04
N THR A 54 -5.55 9.06 -5.60
CA THR A 54 -5.33 9.74 -6.87
C THR A 54 -4.08 10.62 -6.80
N GLU A 55 -3.95 11.43 -5.76
CA GLU A 55 -2.77 12.29 -5.56
C GLU A 55 -1.46 11.51 -5.48
N ILE A 56 -1.44 10.37 -4.77
CA ILE A 56 -0.26 9.50 -4.68
C ILE A 56 0.12 8.94 -6.06
N ILE A 57 -0.86 8.48 -6.84
CA ILE A 57 -0.61 7.92 -8.18
C ILE A 57 -0.02 8.98 -9.12
N PHE A 58 -0.56 10.20 -9.08
CA PHE A 58 0.01 11.34 -9.82
C PHE A 58 1.41 11.70 -9.32
N ALA A 59 1.65 11.73 -8.00
CA ALA A 59 2.96 12.02 -7.43
C ALA A 59 4.03 10.98 -7.80
N LEU A 60 3.61 9.73 -8.04
CA LEU A 60 4.46 8.65 -8.53
C LEU A 60 4.69 8.68 -10.05
N GLY A 61 4.01 9.57 -10.79
CA GLY A 61 4.10 9.65 -12.25
C GLY A 61 3.34 8.54 -12.99
N GLU A 62 2.42 7.85 -12.32
CA GLU A 62 1.71 6.67 -12.83
C GLU A 62 0.27 6.97 -13.27
N GLN A 63 -0.07 8.25 -13.45
CA GLN A 63 -1.41 8.70 -13.83
C GLN A 63 -1.94 8.10 -15.14
N ASP A 64 -1.05 7.67 -16.04
CA ASP A 64 -1.43 7.10 -17.35
C ASP A 64 -2.16 5.75 -17.21
N ARG A 65 -2.10 5.13 -16.02
CA ARG A 65 -2.86 3.92 -15.68
C ARG A 65 -4.28 4.21 -15.22
N LEU A 66 -4.61 5.46 -14.90
CA LEU A 66 -5.93 5.81 -14.38
C LEU A 66 -6.98 5.88 -15.48
N VAL A 67 -8.07 5.14 -15.31
CA VAL A 67 -9.25 5.21 -16.19
C VAL A 67 -10.43 5.94 -15.57
N ALA A 68 -10.41 6.13 -14.26
CA ALA A 68 -11.45 6.84 -13.51
C ALA A 68 -10.96 7.30 -12.14
N ARG A 69 -11.70 8.25 -11.57
CA ARG A 69 -11.50 8.79 -10.23
C ARG A 69 -12.84 8.92 -9.49
N ASP A 70 -12.84 8.99 -8.16
CA ASP A 70 -14.03 9.33 -7.38
C ASP A 70 -14.24 10.86 -7.25
N SER A 71 -15.39 11.26 -6.71
CA SER A 71 -15.77 12.68 -6.59
C SER A 71 -14.88 13.53 -5.67
N THR A 72 -14.07 12.90 -4.83
CA THR A 72 -13.15 13.61 -3.92
C THR A 72 -11.78 13.92 -4.54
N SER A 73 -11.48 13.29 -5.68
CA SER A 73 -10.20 13.38 -6.38
C SER A 73 -10.12 14.64 -7.25
N ASN A 74 -9.89 15.78 -6.61
CA ASN A 74 -9.87 17.10 -7.26
C ASN A 74 -8.46 17.66 -7.51
N TYR A 75 -7.41 16.93 -7.10
CA TYR A 75 -6.01 17.32 -7.29
C TYR A 75 -5.18 16.14 -7.86
N PRO A 76 -4.22 16.41 -8.75
CA PRO A 76 -3.99 17.68 -9.46
C PRO A 76 -5.15 17.99 -10.41
N GLU A 77 -5.21 19.22 -10.96
CA GLU A 77 -6.26 19.63 -11.91
C GLU A 77 -6.39 18.67 -13.10
N ALA A 78 -5.27 18.05 -13.52
CA ALA A 78 -5.26 17.04 -14.57
C ALA A 78 -6.15 15.82 -14.27
N ALA A 79 -6.35 15.46 -12.99
CA ALA A 79 -7.22 14.35 -12.57
C ALA A 79 -8.69 14.62 -12.92
N LEU A 80 -9.11 15.88 -13.02
CA LEU A 80 -10.49 16.25 -13.36
C LEU A 80 -10.87 15.86 -14.80
N LYS A 81 -9.90 15.53 -15.65
CA LYS A 81 -10.13 15.00 -17.00
C LYS A 81 -10.60 13.55 -17.00
N LEU A 82 -10.37 12.82 -15.89
CA LEU A 82 -10.81 11.44 -15.75
C LEU A 82 -12.31 11.39 -15.44
N PRO A 83 -13.01 10.34 -15.91
CA PRO A 83 -14.39 10.06 -15.50
C PRO A 83 -14.56 10.04 -13.98
N ASP A 84 -15.61 10.68 -13.49
CA ASP A 84 -16.07 10.60 -12.10
C ASP A 84 -17.02 9.41 -11.94
N VAL A 85 -16.64 8.44 -11.10
CA VAL A 85 -17.47 7.24 -10.83
C VAL A 85 -18.32 7.36 -9.57
N GLY A 86 -18.38 8.55 -8.97
CA GLY A 86 -19.21 8.84 -7.81
C GLY A 86 -18.41 9.03 -6.53
N TYR A 87 -19.12 9.18 -5.41
CA TYR A 87 -18.53 9.53 -4.12
C TYR A 87 -18.03 8.30 -3.36
N MET A 88 -16.78 8.30 -2.87
CA MET A 88 -16.19 7.13 -2.19
C MET A 88 -16.98 6.57 -1.00
N ARG A 89 -17.82 7.38 -0.31
CA ARG A 89 -18.66 6.89 0.82
C ARG A 89 -20.06 6.46 0.40
N GLN A 90 -20.41 6.68 -0.86
CA GLN A 90 -21.69 6.33 -1.48
C GLN A 90 -21.47 5.85 -2.91
N LEU A 91 -20.57 4.87 -3.08
CA LEU A 91 -20.23 4.27 -4.35
C LEU A 91 -21.42 3.52 -4.94
N SER A 92 -21.53 3.59 -6.26
CA SER A 92 -22.31 2.65 -7.07
C SER A 92 -21.33 1.69 -7.74
N PRO A 93 -21.47 0.36 -7.52
CA PRO A 93 -20.66 -0.63 -8.23
C PRO A 93 -20.78 -0.49 -9.75
N GLU A 94 -21.97 -0.19 -10.24
CA GLU A 94 -22.26 -0.01 -11.65
C GLU A 94 -21.46 1.17 -12.23
N GLY A 95 -21.39 2.28 -11.49
CA GLY A 95 -20.56 3.43 -11.87
C GLY A 95 -19.09 3.06 -12.05
N VAL A 96 -18.51 2.35 -11.07
CA VAL A 96 -17.11 1.91 -11.11
C VAL A 96 -16.86 0.88 -12.22
N LEU A 97 -17.75 -0.10 -12.40
CA LEU A 97 -17.61 -1.15 -13.42
C LEU A 97 -17.85 -0.64 -14.84
N SER A 98 -18.56 0.48 -15.02
CA SER A 98 -18.86 1.04 -16.35
C SER A 98 -17.62 1.44 -17.15
N VAL A 99 -16.50 1.75 -16.48
CA VAL A 99 -15.22 2.08 -17.12
C VAL A 99 -14.34 0.86 -17.37
N ASN A 100 -14.85 -0.35 -17.13
CA ASN A 100 -14.16 -1.63 -17.31
C ASN A 100 -12.74 -1.63 -16.68
N PRO A 101 -12.62 -1.33 -15.37
CA PRO A 101 -11.33 -1.28 -14.71
C PRO A 101 -10.72 -2.68 -14.59
N SER A 102 -9.41 -2.79 -14.79
CA SER A 102 -8.64 -4.00 -14.52
C SER A 102 -8.16 -4.09 -13.07
N GLY A 103 -8.23 -2.98 -12.33
CA GLY A 103 -7.96 -2.92 -10.90
C GLY A 103 -8.61 -1.71 -10.24
N ILE A 104 -8.90 -1.83 -8.94
CA ILE A 104 -9.50 -0.76 -8.14
C ILE A 104 -8.61 -0.53 -6.93
N LEU A 105 -8.15 0.71 -6.74
CA LEU A 105 -7.48 1.15 -5.54
C LEU A 105 -8.46 1.99 -4.74
N ALA A 106 -8.90 1.49 -3.58
CA ALA A 106 -9.91 2.15 -2.77
C ALA A 106 -9.39 2.49 -1.37
N LEU A 107 -9.66 3.72 -0.94
CA LEU A 107 -9.27 4.20 0.38
C LEU A 107 -10.06 3.44 1.45
N HIS A 108 -9.40 3.15 2.57
CA HIS A 108 -10.06 2.57 3.72
C HIS A 108 -11.27 3.42 4.14
N GLY A 109 -12.41 2.78 4.39
CA GLY A 109 -13.67 3.46 4.68
C GLY A 109 -14.50 3.84 3.44
N SER A 110 -14.07 3.44 2.24
CA SER A 110 -14.93 3.45 1.04
C SER A 110 -16.18 2.59 1.28
N GLY A 111 -17.30 2.99 0.70
CA GLY A 111 -18.59 2.37 0.98
C GLY A 111 -19.70 2.80 0.00
N PRO A 112 -20.94 2.33 0.22
CA PRO A 112 -21.37 1.47 1.32
C PRO A 112 -20.75 0.07 1.23
N LYS A 113 -20.74 -0.69 2.34
CA LYS A 113 -20.12 -2.02 2.39
C LYS A 113 -20.64 -2.95 1.29
N GLN A 114 -21.94 -2.92 1.03
CA GLN A 114 -22.58 -3.74 0.00
C GLN A 114 -22.02 -3.43 -1.39
N ALA A 115 -21.77 -2.16 -1.70
CA ALA A 115 -21.18 -1.75 -2.96
C ALA A 115 -19.73 -2.25 -3.09
N VAL A 116 -18.93 -2.07 -2.04
CA VAL A 116 -17.54 -2.53 -2.02
C VAL A 116 -17.44 -4.05 -2.12
N ASP A 117 -18.37 -4.79 -1.51
CA ASP A 117 -18.37 -6.25 -1.57
C ASP A 117 -18.70 -6.79 -2.98
N VAL A 118 -19.37 -6.03 -3.85
CA VAL A 118 -19.57 -6.38 -5.27
C VAL A 118 -18.28 -6.16 -6.09
N LEU A 119 -17.39 -5.29 -5.64
CA LEU A 119 -16.18 -4.89 -6.36
C LEU A 119 -14.92 -5.71 -5.99
N LYS A 120 -15.03 -6.62 -5.01
CA LYS A 120 -13.95 -7.53 -4.61
C LYS A 120 -13.98 -8.81 -5.41
#